data_AF-A0A431U007-F1
#
_entry.id   AF-A0A431U007-F1
#
_cell.length_a   1.000
_cell.length_b   1.000
_cell.length_c   1.000
_cell.angle_alpha   90.00
_cell.angle_beta   90.00
_cell.angle_gamma   90.00
#
_symmetry.space_group_name_H-M   'P 1'
#
loop_
_entity.id
_entity.type
_entity.pdbx_description
1 polymer ?
#
loop_
_entity_poly.entity_id
_entity_poly.type
_entity_poly.pdbx_seq_one_letter_code
_entity_poly.pdbx_strand_id
1 'polypeptide(L)'
;MYGLTDKTGWEDLELFHENGQRIGGVCLNAKRYLRAHLPDLQADPTEREFAQAIQRYLADTVCHYWFYYDEPGSEDFYEVPYDAPRNASGIKPRFADIWHPDERVGLSTVQEAVREFARAFLGIENCEVEVTDAEPLETAIATFKEHERLFGGANPVEIHFADNVVAELAEAWGTTQEQALAKLKASL
;
A
#
# COMPACT_ATOMS: atom_id res chain seq x y z
N MET A 1 5.10 -5.89 4.38
CA MET A 1 5.00 -7.16 5.15
C MET A 1 3.56 -7.66 5.09
N TYR A 2 3.20 -8.32 4.00
CA TYR A 2 1.88 -8.91 3.90
C TYR A 2 1.79 -10.15 4.79
N GLY A 3 0.82 -10.18 5.71
CA GLY A 3 0.46 -11.39 6.44
C GLY A 3 1.20 -11.71 7.75
N LEU A 4 2.02 -10.80 8.27
CA LEU A 4 2.66 -10.95 9.59
C LEU A 4 1.94 -10.20 10.73
N THR A 5 1.04 -9.27 10.37
CA THR A 5 0.16 -8.57 11.32
C THR A 5 -1.22 -8.45 10.70
N ASP A 6 -2.24 -8.23 11.54
CA ASP A 6 -3.54 -7.70 11.14
C ASP A 6 -3.39 -6.69 9.99
N LYS A 7 -4.03 -6.96 8.83
CA LYS A 7 -4.00 -6.14 7.59
C LYS A 7 -3.55 -4.69 7.82
N THR A 8 -2.48 -4.27 7.16
CA THR A 8 -1.83 -2.96 7.37
C THR A 8 -2.74 -1.81 6.93
N GLY A 9 -2.51 -0.64 7.51
CA GLY A 9 -3.23 0.57 7.13
C GLY A 9 -2.79 1.15 5.79
N TRP A 10 -1.56 0.83 5.37
CA TRP A 10 -0.94 1.31 4.14
C TRP A 10 0.13 0.30 3.66
N GLU A 11 0.54 0.38 2.39
CA GLU A 11 1.63 -0.39 1.79
C GLU A 11 2.24 0.37 0.59
N ASP A 12 3.56 0.31 0.43
CA ASP A 12 4.23 0.81 -0.76
C ASP A 12 4.22 -0.25 -1.87
N LEU A 13 3.84 0.15 -3.08
CA LEU A 13 3.78 -0.72 -4.25
C LEU A 13 4.77 -0.24 -5.31
N GLU A 14 5.59 -1.15 -5.80
CA GLU A 14 6.43 -0.97 -6.99
C GLU A 14 5.81 -1.75 -8.15
N LEU A 15 5.50 -1.05 -9.24
CA LEU A 15 4.77 -1.59 -10.37
C LEU A 15 5.71 -1.81 -11.55
N PHE A 16 5.61 -2.99 -12.16
CA PHE A 16 6.43 -3.40 -13.30
C PHE A 16 5.54 -3.97 -14.41
N HIS A 17 5.93 -3.75 -15.66
CA HIS A 17 5.41 -4.53 -16.78
C HIS A 17 5.96 -5.96 -16.75
N GLU A 18 5.31 -6.86 -17.49
CA GLU A 18 5.75 -8.28 -17.64
C GLU A 18 7.21 -8.42 -18.10
N ASN A 19 7.72 -7.44 -18.85
CA ASN A 19 9.10 -7.43 -19.36
C ASN A 19 10.13 -6.91 -18.33
N GLY A 20 9.71 -6.65 -17.09
CA GLY A 20 10.53 -6.13 -16.01
C GLY A 20 10.76 -4.62 -16.04
N GLN A 21 10.17 -3.89 -16.99
CA GLN A 21 10.27 -2.43 -17.04
C GLN A 21 9.46 -1.81 -15.89
N ARG A 22 10.11 -0.99 -15.06
CA ARG A 22 9.45 -0.25 -13.97
C ARG A 22 8.45 0.77 -14.53
N ILE A 23 7.21 0.67 -14.07
CA ILE A 23 6.12 1.61 -14.34
C ILE A 23 6.16 2.76 -13.33
N GLY A 24 6.53 2.48 -12.08
CA GLY A 24 6.63 3.49 -11.03
C GLY A 24 6.21 2.93 -9.67
N GLY A 25 6.19 3.80 -8.67
CA GLY A 25 5.73 3.46 -7.32
C GLY A 25 4.47 4.26 -6.93
N VAL A 26 3.64 3.66 -6.07
CA VAL A 26 2.47 4.30 -5.44
C VAL A 26 2.35 3.84 -3.99
N CYS A 27 1.77 4.69 -3.12
CA CYS A 27 1.45 4.31 -1.74
C CYS A 27 -0.05 3.98 -1.66
N LEU A 28 -0.35 2.73 -1.35
CA LEU A 28 -1.71 2.27 -1.17
C LEU A 28 -2.12 2.53 0.28
N ASN A 29 -3.19 3.30 0.47
CA ASN A 29 -3.71 3.68 1.77
C ASN A 29 -5.14 3.16 1.93
N ALA A 30 -5.42 2.55 3.09
CA ALA A 30 -6.75 2.14 3.49
C ALA A 30 -7.43 3.19 4.38
N LYS A 31 -8.76 3.13 4.48
CA LYS A 31 -9.55 4.12 5.24
C LYS A 31 -9.11 4.24 6.68
N ARG A 32 -8.79 3.12 7.33
CA ARG A 32 -8.36 3.13 8.74
C ARG A 32 -7.12 3.97 8.96
N TYR A 33 -6.15 3.92 8.05
CA TYR A 33 -4.91 4.69 8.15
C TYR A 33 -5.18 6.19 8.04
N LEU A 34 -5.86 6.61 6.98
CA LEU A 34 -6.15 8.03 6.75
C LEU A 34 -7.07 8.60 7.84
N ARG A 35 -8.04 7.81 8.33
CA ARG A 35 -8.90 8.20 9.45
C ARG A 35 -8.13 8.41 10.76
N ALA A 36 -7.12 7.58 11.03
CA ALA A 36 -6.34 7.69 12.26
C ALA A 36 -5.51 8.99 12.31
N HIS A 37 -5.04 9.49 11.17
CA HIS A 37 -4.23 10.71 11.06
C HIS A 37 -5.06 11.98 10.85
N LEU A 38 -6.34 11.85 10.48
CA LEU A 38 -7.20 12.99 10.19
C LEU A 38 -7.28 14.04 11.32
N PRO A 39 -7.38 13.69 12.63
CA PRO A 39 -7.42 14.70 13.69
C PRO A 39 -6.18 15.60 13.72
N ASP A 40 -5.00 15.04 13.50
CA ASP A 40 -3.73 15.78 13.50
C ASP A 40 -3.65 16.69 12.26
N LEU A 41 -4.04 16.18 11.10
CA LEU A 41 -4.10 16.96 9.85
C LEU A 41 -5.11 18.12 9.94
N GLN A 42 -6.22 17.93 10.66
CA GLN A 42 -7.20 19.01 10.90
C GLN A 42 -6.70 20.11 11.83
N ALA A 43 -5.73 19.79 12.70
CA ALA A 43 -5.12 20.75 13.59
C ALA A 43 -4.10 21.65 12.89
N ASP A 44 -3.59 21.23 11.72
CA ASP A 44 -2.65 22.01 10.91
C ASP A 44 -3.37 22.80 9.80
N PRO A 45 -3.37 24.15 9.84
CA PRO A 45 -3.94 24.97 8.79
C PRO A 45 -3.32 24.77 7.40
N THR A 46 -2.06 24.33 7.29
CA THR A 46 -1.42 24.09 5.98
C THR A 46 -1.95 22.83 5.31
N GLU A 47 -2.47 21.88 6.09
CA GLU A 47 -3.00 20.60 5.62
C GLU A 47 -4.51 20.63 5.33
N ARG A 48 -5.13 21.80 5.36
CA ARG A 48 -6.58 21.95 5.26
C ARG A 48 -7.17 21.29 4.00
N GLU A 49 -6.53 21.45 2.85
CA GLU A 49 -7.02 20.88 1.59
C GLU A 49 -6.94 19.34 1.60
N PHE A 50 -5.84 18.81 2.13
CA PHE A 50 -5.62 17.38 2.30
C PHE A 50 -6.62 16.76 3.27
N ALA A 51 -6.82 17.37 4.44
CA ALA A 51 -7.81 16.93 5.43
C ALA A 51 -9.24 16.92 4.85
N GLN A 52 -9.61 17.93 4.05
CA GLN A 52 -10.90 17.98 3.37
C GLN A 52 -11.05 16.91 2.27
N ALA A 53 -9.97 16.56 1.58
CA ALA A 53 -9.98 15.47 0.62
C ALA A 53 -10.17 14.12 1.32
N ILE A 54 -9.44 13.87 2.42
CA ILE A 54 -9.60 12.66 3.24
C ILE A 54 -11.04 12.54 3.75
N GLN A 55 -11.63 13.61 4.28
CA GLN A 55 -13.02 13.57 4.76
C GLN A 55 -14.02 13.15 3.68
N ARG A 56 -13.86 13.66 2.45
CA ARG A 56 -14.70 13.29 1.31
C ARG A 56 -14.53 11.82 0.96
N TYR A 57 -13.28 11.38 0.85
CA TYR A 57 -12.94 9.98 0.57
C TYR A 57 -13.47 9.02 1.64
N LEU A 58 -13.39 9.35 2.93
CA LEU A 58 -13.84 8.48 4.01
C LEU A 58 -15.34 8.16 3.93
N ALA A 59 -16.14 9.05 3.31
CA ALA A 59 -17.56 8.87 3.07
C ALA A 59 -17.90 8.14 1.75
N ASP A 60 -16.92 7.90 0.89
CA ASP A 60 -17.08 7.32 -0.45
C ASP A 60 -16.75 5.82 -0.47
N THR A 61 -17.03 5.11 -1.57
CA THR A 61 -16.77 3.67 -1.73
C THR A 61 -15.96 3.35 -3.00
N VAL A 62 -15.36 4.36 -3.63
CA VAL A 62 -14.48 4.19 -4.80
C VAL A 62 -13.03 4.49 -4.44
N CYS A 63 -12.09 4.13 -5.32
CA CYS A 63 -10.70 4.55 -5.20
C CYS A 63 -10.55 6.05 -5.48
N HIS A 64 -9.79 6.74 -4.63
CA HIS A 64 -9.37 8.13 -4.84
C HIS A 64 -7.86 8.18 -5.06
N TYR A 65 -7.37 9.26 -5.65
CA TYR A 65 -5.94 9.47 -5.88
C TYR A 65 -5.51 10.82 -5.33
N TRP A 66 -4.35 10.85 -4.68
CA TRP A 66 -3.71 12.07 -4.23
C TRP A 66 -2.33 12.18 -4.85
N PHE A 67 -1.99 13.36 -5.38
CA PHE A 67 -0.83 13.56 -6.22
C PHE A 67 0.14 14.54 -5.57
N TYR A 68 1.40 14.15 -5.50
CA TYR A 68 2.49 14.98 -5.00
C TYR A 68 3.30 15.49 -6.18
N TYR A 69 3.55 16.80 -6.25
CA TYR A 69 4.26 17.44 -7.35
C TYR A 69 5.56 18.06 -6.83
N ASP A 70 6.62 17.96 -7.62
CA ASP A 70 7.82 18.76 -7.40
C ASP A 70 7.64 20.19 -7.92
N GLU A 71 8.42 21.11 -7.35
CA GLU A 71 8.52 22.47 -7.84
C GLU A 71 9.51 22.55 -9.01
N PRO A 72 9.28 23.46 -9.98
CA PRO A 72 10.26 23.72 -11.03
C PRO A 72 11.63 24.11 -10.43
N GLY A 73 12.68 23.35 -10.77
CA GLY A 73 14.05 23.63 -10.32
C GLY A 73 14.48 22.92 -9.03
N SER A 74 13.66 22.02 -8.48
CA SER A 74 14.10 21.10 -7.42
C SER A 74 15.32 20.28 -7.86
N GLU A 75 16.27 20.07 -6.94
CA GLU A 75 17.50 19.31 -7.20
C GLU A 75 17.21 17.86 -7.62
N ASP A 76 16.19 17.26 -7.02
CA ASP A 76 15.72 15.89 -7.30
C ASP A 76 14.39 15.88 -8.06
N PHE A 77 14.20 16.80 -9.02
CA PHE A 77 12.97 16.90 -9.80
C PHE A 77 12.65 15.60 -10.54
N TYR A 78 11.46 15.06 -10.33
CA TYR A 78 11.00 13.83 -10.97
C TYR A 78 9.54 13.89 -11.42
N GLU A 79 9.27 13.37 -12.62
CA GLU A 79 7.91 13.15 -13.14
C GLU A 79 7.68 11.66 -13.32
N VAL A 80 6.55 11.15 -12.80
CA VAL A 80 6.14 9.76 -13.02
C VAL A 80 6.03 9.45 -14.51
N PRO A 81 6.38 8.24 -14.96
CA PRO A 81 6.41 7.93 -16.39
C PRO A 81 5.03 7.58 -16.97
N TYR A 82 4.02 7.32 -16.14
CA TYR A 82 2.64 7.06 -16.54
C TYR A 82 1.84 8.36 -16.81
N ASP A 83 0.63 8.22 -17.37
CA ASP A 83 -0.20 9.36 -17.72
C ASP A 83 -0.98 9.84 -16.49
N ALA A 84 -0.51 10.92 -15.87
CA ALA A 84 -1.02 11.45 -14.62
C ALA A 84 -1.40 12.94 -14.77
N PRO A 85 -2.35 13.45 -13.98
CA PRO A 85 -2.81 14.83 -14.10
C PRO A 85 -1.65 15.80 -13.88
N ARG A 86 -1.50 16.78 -14.77
CA ARG A 86 -0.51 17.84 -14.63
C ARG A 86 -1.04 18.95 -13.73
N ASN A 87 -0.17 19.55 -12.93
CA ASN A 87 -0.51 20.74 -12.14
C ASN A 87 -0.63 22.01 -13.02
N ALA A 88 -0.90 23.16 -12.41
CA ALA A 88 -1.06 24.45 -13.11
C ALA A 88 0.18 24.89 -13.91
N SER A 89 1.36 24.39 -13.54
CA SER A 89 2.63 24.63 -14.24
C SER A 89 2.92 23.61 -15.35
N GLY A 90 2.00 22.68 -15.60
CA GLY A 90 2.16 21.65 -16.62
C GLY A 90 3.06 20.48 -16.20
N ILE A 91 3.33 20.30 -14.90
CA ILE A 91 4.23 19.25 -14.37
C ILE A 91 3.39 18.04 -13.92
N LYS A 92 3.81 16.81 -14.30
CA LYS A 92 3.25 15.57 -13.74
C LYS A 92 3.69 15.38 -12.29
N PRO A 93 2.94 14.62 -11.47
CA PRO A 93 3.36 14.34 -10.12
C PRO A 93 4.69 13.56 -10.10
N ARG A 94 5.39 13.67 -8.98
CA ARG A 94 6.54 12.80 -8.66
C ARG A 94 6.10 11.45 -8.12
N PHE A 95 4.93 11.41 -7.48
CA PHE A 95 4.39 10.25 -6.77
C PHE A 95 2.88 10.41 -6.55
N ALA A 96 2.19 9.30 -6.33
CA ALA A 96 0.77 9.29 -6.06
C ALA A 96 0.41 8.30 -4.93
N ASP A 97 -0.57 8.67 -4.13
CA ASP A 97 -1.28 7.74 -3.27
C ASP A 97 -2.50 7.17 -4.00
N ILE A 98 -2.79 5.90 -3.73
CA ILE A 98 -4.09 5.29 -4.00
C ILE A 98 -4.82 5.18 -2.67
N TRP A 99 -6.00 5.78 -2.56
CA TRP A 99 -6.86 5.68 -1.38
C TRP A 99 -7.97 4.67 -1.67
N HIS A 100 -7.79 3.44 -1.18
CA HIS A 100 -8.72 2.34 -1.43
C HIS A 100 -9.92 2.39 -0.48
N PRO A 101 -11.15 2.03 -0.90
CA PRO A 101 -12.32 2.10 -0.03
C PRO A 101 -12.30 1.12 1.15
N ASP A 102 -11.47 0.09 1.09
CA ASP A 102 -11.32 -0.88 2.17
C ASP A 102 -10.78 -0.25 3.46
N GLU A 103 -11.17 -0.84 4.59
CA GLU A 103 -10.68 -0.43 5.91
C GLU A 103 -9.24 -0.84 6.16
N ARG A 104 -8.73 -1.86 5.47
CA ARG A 104 -7.35 -2.35 5.65
C ARG A 104 -6.81 -2.89 4.34
N VAL A 105 -5.49 -2.89 4.17
CA VAL A 105 -4.83 -3.38 2.95
C VAL A 105 -4.71 -4.91 2.99
N GLY A 106 -5.42 -5.57 2.08
CA GLY A 106 -5.33 -7.00 1.77
C GLY A 106 -4.68 -7.29 0.42
N LEU A 107 -4.47 -8.56 0.06
CA LEU A 107 -3.96 -8.97 -1.26
C LEU A 107 -5.00 -8.66 -2.33
N SER A 108 -6.28 -8.93 -2.05
CA SER A 108 -7.38 -8.53 -2.92
C SER A 108 -7.41 -7.00 -3.11
N THR A 109 -7.20 -6.23 -2.03
CA THR A 109 -7.10 -4.77 -2.06
C THR A 109 -5.93 -4.30 -2.94
N VAL A 110 -4.75 -4.93 -2.83
CA VAL A 110 -3.60 -4.63 -3.67
C VAL A 110 -3.93 -4.91 -5.14
N GLN A 111 -4.47 -6.09 -5.44
CA GLN A 111 -4.81 -6.47 -6.80
C GLN A 111 -5.88 -5.55 -7.41
N GLU A 112 -6.92 -5.22 -6.66
CA GLU A 112 -7.97 -4.29 -7.09
C GLU A 112 -7.41 -2.88 -7.33
N ALA A 113 -6.63 -2.35 -6.38
CA ALA A 113 -5.99 -1.04 -6.51
C ALA A 113 -5.08 -0.95 -7.74
N VAL A 114 -4.29 -2.00 -8.02
CA VAL A 114 -3.40 -2.04 -9.19
C VAL A 114 -4.20 -2.12 -10.49
N ARG A 115 -5.29 -2.89 -10.56
CA ARG A 115 -6.18 -2.92 -11.73
C ARG A 115 -6.81 -1.55 -11.99
N GLU A 116 -7.32 -0.90 -10.94
CA GLU A 116 -7.91 0.43 -11.05
C GLU A 116 -6.87 1.47 -11.50
N PHE A 117 -5.65 1.40 -10.96
CA PHE A 117 -4.53 2.25 -11.39
C PHE A 117 -4.18 2.01 -12.87
N ALA A 118 -4.07 0.75 -13.30
CA ALA A 118 -3.74 0.41 -14.67
C ALA A 118 -4.81 0.92 -15.66
N ARG A 119 -6.09 0.81 -15.28
CA ARG A 119 -7.20 1.38 -16.04
C ARG A 119 -7.10 2.91 -16.11
N ALA A 120 -6.91 3.56 -14.96
CA ALA A 120 -6.94 5.02 -14.86
C ALA A 120 -5.78 5.73 -15.56
N PHE A 121 -4.56 5.19 -15.49
CA PHE A 121 -3.34 5.92 -15.89
C PHE A 121 -2.50 5.22 -16.96
N LEU A 122 -2.78 3.95 -17.25
CA LEU A 122 -2.09 3.20 -18.31
C LEU A 122 -3.02 2.85 -19.49
N GLY A 123 -4.33 3.08 -19.35
CA GLY A 123 -5.34 2.72 -20.36
C GLY A 123 -5.50 1.21 -20.54
N ILE A 124 -5.15 0.41 -19.52
CA ILE A 124 -5.25 -1.05 -19.55
C ILE A 124 -6.55 -1.46 -18.85
N GLU A 125 -7.57 -1.80 -19.63
CA GLU A 125 -8.90 -2.14 -19.11
C GLU A 125 -9.00 -3.53 -18.48
N ASN A 126 -8.23 -4.50 -18.99
CA ASN A 126 -8.23 -5.87 -18.50
C ASN A 126 -6.79 -6.31 -18.24
N CYS A 127 -6.43 -6.43 -16.96
CA CYS A 127 -5.14 -6.98 -16.56
C CYS A 127 -5.28 -8.00 -15.42
N GLU A 128 -4.40 -9.00 -15.46
CA GLU A 128 -4.13 -9.87 -14.33
C GLU A 128 -3.01 -9.24 -13.50
N VAL A 129 -3.15 -9.28 -12.17
CA VAL A 129 -2.16 -8.74 -11.24
C VAL A 129 -1.54 -9.90 -10.51
N GLU A 130 -0.28 -10.15 -10.83
CA GLU A 130 0.55 -11.14 -10.17
C GLU A 130 1.49 -10.44 -9.19
N VAL A 131 1.59 -10.98 -7.98
CA VAL A 131 2.62 -10.56 -7.02
C VAL A 131 3.87 -11.36 -7.33
N THR A 132 4.81 -10.74 -8.03
CA THR A 132 6.14 -11.30 -8.29
C THR A 132 7.09 -10.96 -7.14
N ASP A 133 8.15 -11.75 -6.97
CA ASP A 133 9.23 -11.48 -6.00
C ASP A 133 8.77 -11.35 -4.54
N ALA A 134 7.79 -12.17 -4.13
CA ALA A 134 7.38 -12.25 -2.73
C ALA A 134 8.58 -12.60 -1.83
N GLU A 135 8.83 -11.75 -0.84
CA GLU A 135 9.89 -12.00 0.15
C GLU A 135 9.65 -13.35 0.84
N PRO A 136 10.67 -14.23 0.91
CA PRO A 136 10.55 -15.48 1.66
C PRO A 136 10.11 -15.21 3.10
N LEU A 137 9.21 -16.05 3.63
CA LEU A 137 8.66 -15.90 4.97
C LEU A 137 9.76 -15.76 6.04
N GLU A 138 10.84 -16.53 5.89
CA GLU A 138 11.98 -16.53 6.79
C GLU A 138 12.70 -15.18 6.78
N THR A 139 12.85 -14.57 5.61
CA THR A 139 13.43 -13.24 5.45
C THR A 139 12.51 -12.18 6.04
N ALA A 140 11.21 -12.25 5.75
CA ALA A 140 10.22 -11.30 6.28
C ALA A 140 10.19 -11.30 7.82
N ILE A 141 10.29 -12.47 8.46
CA ILE A 141 10.35 -12.58 9.91
C ILE A 141 11.68 -12.05 10.47
N ALA A 142 12.80 -12.31 9.79
CA ALA A 142 14.09 -11.76 10.19
C ALA A 142 14.07 -10.23 10.17
N THR A 143 13.58 -9.63 9.08
CA THR A 143 13.42 -8.18 8.93
C THR A 143 12.47 -7.61 9.99
N PHE A 144 11.34 -8.27 10.25
CA PHE A 144 10.42 -7.86 11.31
C PHE A 144 11.10 -7.80 12.68
N LYS A 145 11.81 -8.86 13.08
CA LYS A 145 12.51 -8.94 14.37
C LYS A 145 13.64 -7.93 14.48
N GLU A 146 14.33 -7.63 13.37
CA GLU A 146 15.31 -6.56 13.32
C GLU A 146 14.67 -5.19 13.59
N HIS A 147 13.58 -4.89 12.89
CA HIS A 147 12.83 -3.65 13.11
C HIS A 147 12.25 -3.55 14.52
N GLU A 148 11.70 -4.64 15.05
CA GLU A 148 11.25 -4.71 16.44
C GLU A 148 12.38 -4.40 17.43
N ARG A 149 13.58 -4.96 17.20
CA ARG A 149 14.74 -4.69 18.06
C ARG A 149 15.21 -3.23 17.98
N LEU A 150 15.06 -2.58 16.81
CA LEU A 150 15.45 -1.19 16.59
C LEU A 150 14.39 -0.19 17.09
N PHE A 151 13.11 -0.51 16.94
CA PHE A 151 11.99 0.45 17.09
C PHE A 151 10.93 0.04 18.12
N GLY A 152 10.88 -1.23 18.53
CA GLY A 152 9.82 -1.82 19.37
C GLY A 152 9.95 -1.57 20.89
N GLY A 153 10.99 -0.87 21.34
CA GLY A 153 11.22 -0.61 22.77
C GLY A 153 11.75 -1.84 23.52
N ALA A 154 11.52 -1.90 24.85
CA ALA A 154 12.14 -2.90 25.73
C ALA A 154 11.45 -4.28 25.75
N ASN A 155 10.25 -4.40 25.18
CA ASN A 155 9.43 -5.61 25.27
C ASN A 155 9.15 -6.18 23.87
N PRO A 156 9.34 -7.49 23.66
CA PRO A 156 8.91 -8.14 22.43
C PRO A 156 7.40 -7.98 22.19
N VAL A 157 7.03 -7.66 20.96
CA VAL A 157 5.67 -7.67 20.42
C VAL A 157 5.29 -9.11 20.14
N GLU A 158 4.20 -9.56 20.77
CA GLU A 158 3.63 -10.86 20.46
C GLU A 158 3.04 -10.87 19.05
N ILE A 159 3.52 -11.77 18.19
CA ILE A 159 3.02 -11.91 16.82
C ILE A 159 1.74 -12.76 16.84
N HIS A 160 0.63 -12.14 16.44
CA HIS A 160 -0.66 -12.81 16.25
C HIS A 160 -1.01 -12.84 14.77
N PHE A 161 -1.29 -14.04 14.24
CA PHE A 161 -1.77 -14.21 12.87
C PHE A 161 -3.29 -14.14 12.83
N ALA A 162 -3.85 -13.18 12.11
CA ALA A 162 -5.29 -13.03 11.95
C ALA A 162 -5.88 -14.16 11.08
N ASP A 163 -7.04 -14.71 11.44
CA ASP A 163 -7.67 -15.81 10.71
C ASP A 163 -7.90 -15.49 9.22
N ASN A 164 -8.27 -14.25 8.91
CA ASN A 164 -8.48 -13.82 7.52
C ASN A 164 -7.17 -13.78 6.72
N VAL A 165 -6.03 -13.49 7.37
CA VAL A 165 -4.71 -13.53 6.75
C VAL A 165 -4.30 -14.98 6.50
N VAL A 166 -4.52 -15.86 7.48
CA VAL A 166 -4.26 -17.29 7.34
C VAL A 166 -5.07 -17.88 6.19
N ALA A 167 -6.34 -17.47 6.05
CA ALA A 167 -7.20 -17.89 4.95
C ALA A 167 -6.66 -17.47 3.58
N GLU A 168 -6.30 -16.19 3.41
CA GLU A 168 -5.76 -15.66 2.16
C GLU A 168 -4.40 -16.30 1.81
N LEU A 169 -3.52 -16.51 2.80
CA LEU A 169 -2.23 -17.19 2.59
C LEU A 169 -2.42 -18.66 2.25
N ALA A 170 -3.39 -19.34 2.87
CA ALA A 170 -3.68 -20.73 2.55
C ALA A 170 -4.13 -20.90 1.10
N GLU A 171 -4.98 -19.99 0.61
CA GLU A 171 -5.38 -19.91 -0.80
C GLU A 171 -4.17 -19.66 -1.71
N ALA A 172 -3.38 -18.62 -1.41
CA ALA A 172 -2.20 -18.26 -2.20
C ALA A 172 -1.13 -19.37 -2.26
N TRP A 173 -0.97 -20.13 -1.19
CA TRP A 173 -0.01 -21.25 -1.11
C TRP A 173 -0.60 -22.60 -1.58
N GLY A 174 -1.89 -22.66 -1.92
CA GLY A 174 -2.55 -23.92 -2.28
C GLY A 174 -2.54 -24.96 -1.16
N THR A 175 -2.74 -24.53 0.09
CA THR A 175 -2.66 -25.37 1.31
C THR A 175 -3.90 -25.16 2.21
N THR A 176 -4.04 -25.89 3.32
CA THR A 176 -5.14 -25.63 4.28
C THR A 176 -4.79 -24.50 5.25
N GLN A 177 -5.80 -23.88 5.87
CA GLN A 177 -5.58 -22.87 6.92
C GLN A 177 -4.75 -23.43 8.08
N GLU A 178 -4.95 -24.68 8.50
CA GLU A 178 -4.12 -25.26 9.57
C GLU A 178 -2.65 -25.41 9.14
N GLN A 179 -2.41 -25.82 7.89
CA GLN A 179 -1.06 -25.96 7.34
C GLN A 179 -0.37 -24.60 7.19
N ALA A 180 -1.09 -23.59 6.70
CA ALA A 180 -0.59 -22.22 6.62
C ALA A 180 -0.24 -21.67 8.02
N LEU A 181 -1.14 -21.83 8.99
CA LEU A 181 -0.90 -21.40 10.37
C LEU A 181 0.27 -22.14 11.03
N ALA A 182 0.38 -23.45 10.81
CA ALA A 182 1.49 -24.24 11.32
C ALA A 182 2.83 -23.78 10.74
N LYS A 183 2.87 -23.50 9.42
CA LYS A 183 4.06 -22.96 8.76
C LYS A 183 4.44 -21.59 9.33
N LEU A 184 3.48 -20.67 9.48
CA LEU A 184 3.69 -19.35 10.08
C LEU A 184 4.25 -19.43 11.50
N LYS A 185 3.68 -20.30 12.35
CA LYS A 185 4.16 -20.51 13.74
C LYS A 185 5.54 -21.16 13.82
N ALA A 186 5.88 -22.04 12.88
CA ALA A 186 7.19 -22.70 12.85
C ALA A 186 8.33 -21.75 12.47
N SER A 187 8.02 -20.63 11.81
CA SER A 187 8.99 -19.61 11.40
C SER A 187 9.20 -18.50 12.44
N LEU A 188 8.39 -18.46 13.50
CA LEU A 188 8.60 -17.60 14.68
C LEU A 188 9.77 -18.10 15.53
#